data_AF-A0A0B6XVT8-F1
#
_entry.id   AF-A0A0B6XVT8-F1
#
_cell.length_a   1.000
_cell.length_b   1.000
_cell.length_c   1.000
_cell.angle_alpha   90.00
_cell.angle_beta   90.00
_cell.angle_gamma   90.00
#
_symmetry.space_group_name_H-M   'P 1'
#
loop_
_entity.id
_entity.type
_entity.pdbx_description
1 polymer ?
#
loop_
_entity_poly.entity_id
_entity_poly.type
_entity_poly.pdbx_seq_one_letter_code
_entity_poly.pdbx_strand_id
1 'polypeptide(L)' 'MTSNTRREIDRCLKKVDEGVETFEDIWKKVQTATNSNQKEKFETDLKKEIKKLQRLRDQIKSWI' A
#
# COMPACT_ATOMS: atom_id res chain seq x y z
N MET A 1 -16.20 25.69 9.68
CA MET A 1 -15.98 24.32 10.18
C MET A 1 -15.37 23.46 9.07
N THR A 2 -14.07 23.55 8.73
CA THR A 2 -13.52 22.69 7.63
C THR A 2 -11.99 22.44 7.66
N SER A 3 -11.28 22.67 8.77
CA SER A 3 -9.80 22.57 8.75
C SER A 3 -9.24 21.24 9.26
N ASN A 4 -9.97 20.47 10.07
CA ASN A 4 -9.44 19.23 10.68
C ASN A 4 -9.39 18.04 9.72
N THR A 5 -10.36 17.90 8.80
CA THR A 5 -10.44 16.78 7.85
C THR A 5 -9.33 16.82 6.79
N ARG A 6 -8.88 18.01 6.36
CA ARG A 6 -7.81 18.15 5.36
C ARG A 6 -6.50 17.49 5.83
N ARG A 7 -6.16 17.65 7.11
CA ARG A 7 -4.94 17.11 7.72
C ARG A 7 -4.99 15.60 7.94
N GLU A 8 -6.18 15.03 8.05
CA GLU A 8 -6.39 13.59 8.13
C GLU A 8 -6.29 12.94 6.75
N ILE A 9 -6.85 13.61 5.72
CA ILE A 9 -6.68 13.24 4.32
C ILE A 9 -5.20 13.22 3.94
N ASP A 10 -4.45 14.29 4.22
CA ASP A 10 -3.01 14.35 3.90
C ASP A 10 -2.19 13.25 4.60
N ARG A 11 -2.52 12.92 5.85
CA ARG A 11 -1.85 11.81 6.57
C ARG A 11 -2.19 10.45 5.98
N CYS A 12 -3.40 10.26 5.48
CA CYS A 12 -3.81 9.02 4.85
C CYS A 12 -3.18 8.89 3.45
N LEU A 13 -3.10 9.97 2.69
CA LEU A 13 -2.40 10.02 1.40
C LEU A 13 -0.92 9.67 1.55
N LYS A 14 -0.22 10.22 2.56
CA LYS A 14 1.17 9.81 2.84
C LYS A 14 1.32 8.31 3.10
N LYS A 15 0.40 7.70 3.86
CA LYS A 15 0.42 6.25 4.09
C LYS A 15 0.15 5.43 2.83
N VAL A 16 -0.66 5.96 1.92
CA VAL A 16 -0.87 5.35 0.61
C VAL A 16 0.43 5.41 -0.19
N ASP A 17 1.09 6.56 -0.25
CA ASP A 17 2.36 6.72 -0.98
C ASP A 17 3.45 5.78 -0.42
N GLU A 18 3.63 5.72 0.90
CA GLU A 18 4.56 4.79 1.56
C GLU A 18 4.23 3.31 1.25
N GLY A 19 2.94 2.97 1.22
CA GLY A 19 2.49 1.63 0.86
C GLY A 19 2.72 1.30 -0.63
N VAL A 20 2.61 2.29 -1.51
CA VAL A 20 2.90 2.14 -2.95
C VAL A 20 4.40 1.93 -3.18
N GLU A 21 5.27 2.71 -2.53
CA GLU A 21 6.73 2.48 -2.59
C GLU A 21 7.08 1.08 -2.08
N THR A 22 6.50 0.66 -0.95
CA THR A 22 6.72 -0.68 -0.39
C THR A 22 6.26 -1.77 -1.35
N PHE A 23 5.12 -1.57 -2.01
CA PHE A 23 4.60 -2.49 -3.02
C PHE A 23 5.56 -2.61 -4.21
N GLU A 24 6.09 -1.49 -4.72
CA GLU A 24 7.06 -1.50 -5.83
C GLU A 24 8.37 -2.20 -5.45
N ASP A 25 8.86 -2.02 -4.23
CA ASP A 25 10.07 -2.69 -3.73
C ASP A 25 9.85 -4.22 -3.61
N ILE A 26 8.72 -4.64 -3.04
CA ILE A 26 8.36 -6.07 -2.97
C ILE A 26 8.19 -6.63 -4.38
N TRP A 27 7.56 -5.90 -5.30
CA TRP A 27 7.37 -6.33 -6.69
C TRP A 27 8.71 -6.53 -7.41
N LYS A 28 9.65 -5.60 -7.25
CA LYS A 28 11.03 -5.76 -7.76
C LYS A 28 11.70 -7.00 -7.18
N LYS A 29 11.50 -7.29 -5.89
CA LYS A 29 12.02 -8.50 -5.23
C LYS A 29 11.36 -9.77 -5.78
N VAL A 30 10.05 -9.78 -6.07
CA VAL A 30 9.36 -10.91 -6.73
C VAL A 30 9.96 -11.17 -8.11
N GLN A 31 10.20 -10.12 -8.90
CA GLN A 31 10.77 -10.21 -10.24
C GLN A 31 12.22 -10.70 -10.25
N THR A 32 13.01 -10.28 -9.26
CA THR A 32 14.43 -10.67 -9.15
C THR A 32 14.64 -11.98 -8.38
N ALA A 33 13.66 -12.45 -7.61
CA ALA A 33 13.71 -13.72 -6.90
C ALA A 33 13.77 -14.89 -7.88
N THR A 34 14.90 -15.60 -7.86
CA THR A 34 15.13 -16.84 -8.62
C THR A 34 14.69 -18.09 -7.88
N ASN A 35 14.42 -17.99 -6.57
CA ASN A 35 13.99 -19.10 -5.72
C ASN A 35 12.47 -19.10 -5.54
N SER A 36 11.79 -20.20 -5.92
CA SER A 36 10.33 -20.34 -5.79
C SER A 36 9.80 -20.04 -4.39
N ASN A 37 10.51 -20.46 -3.33
CA ASN A 37 10.04 -20.27 -1.96
C ASN A 37 10.06 -18.78 -1.55
N GLN A 38 11.04 -18.02 -2.06
CA GLN A 38 11.08 -16.57 -1.86
C GLN A 38 10.02 -15.86 -2.69
N LYS A 39 9.81 -16.31 -3.93
CA LYS A 39 8.81 -15.76 -4.83
C LYS A 39 7.40 -15.88 -4.24
N GLU A 40 7.05 -17.05 -3.72
CA GLU A 40 5.74 -17.30 -3.09
C GLU A 40 5.54 -16.48 -1.80
N LYS A 41 6.62 -16.29 -1.02
CA LYS A 41 6.60 -15.40 0.16
C LYS A 41 6.37 -13.95 -0.25
N PHE A 42 7.11 -13.45 -1.23
CA PHE A 42 6.95 -12.08 -1.70
C PHE A 42 5.60 -11.86 -2.38
N GLU A 43 5.05 -12.82 -3.13
CA GLU A 43 3.68 -12.76 -3.67
C GLU A 43 2.63 -12.68 -2.55
N THR A 44 2.83 -13.42 -1.46
CA THR A 44 1.96 -13.35 -0.28
C THR A 44 2.01 -11.99 0.38
N ASP A 45 3.21 -11.42 0.56
CA ASP A 45 3.39 -10.09 1.15
C ASP A 45 2.85 -9.00 0.23
N LEU A 46 3.06 -9.11 -1.08
CA LEU A 46 2.49 -8.23 -2.10
C LEU A 46 0.95 -8.22 -2.03
N LYS A 47 0.33 -9.40 -1.90
CA LYS A 47 -1.13 -9.54 -1.78
C LYS A 47 -1.67 -8.91 -0.49
N LYS A 48 -0.92 -8.97 0.61
CA LYS A 48 -1.27 -8.28 1.87
C LYS A 48 -1.17 -6.76 1.72
N GLU A 49 -0.13 -6.26 1.07
CA GLU A 49 0.04 -4.82 0.83
C GLU A 49 -1.03 -4.26 -0.11
N ILE A 50 -1.40 -4.98 -1.19
CA ILE A 50 -2.53 -4.59 -2.05
C ILE A 50 -3.81 -4.42 -1.22
N LYS A 51 -4.12 -5.37 -0.33
CA LYS A 51 -5.31 -5.28 0.52
C LYS A 51 -5.26 -4.10 1.50
N LYS A 52 -4.09 -3.74 2.01
CA LYS A 52 -3.91 -2.54 2.85
C LYS A 52 -4.14 -1.27 2.05
N LEU A 53 -3.54 -1.16 0.87
CA LEU A 53 -3.72 -0.03 -0.03
C LEU A 53 -5.19 0.13 -0.45
N GLN A 54 -5.89 -0.97 -0.75
CA GLN A 54 -7.33 -0.95 -1.01
C GLN A 54 -8.13 -0.38 0.17
N ARG A 55 -7.86 -0.83 1.41
CA ARG A 55 -8.53 -0.29 2.60
C ARG A 55 -8.27 1.20 2.80
N LEU A 56 -7.02 1.65 2.62
CA LEU A 56 -6.68 3.07 2.70
C LEU A 56 -7.41 3.88 1.63
N ARG A 57 -7.50 3.37 0.41
CA ARG A 57 -8.27 3.99 -0.69
C ARG A 57 -9.75 4.08 -0.36
N ASP A 58 -10.37 3.02 0.15
CA ASP A 58 -11.78 3.01 0.53
C ASP A 58 -12.06 3.98 1.69
N GLN A 59 -11.13 4.09 2.64
CA GLN A 59 -11.18 5.08 3.71
C GLN A 59 -11.12 6.51 3.17
N ILE A 60 -10.21 6.81 2.22
CA ILE A 60 -10.16 8.12 1.56
C ILE A 60 -11.45 8.38 0.76
N LYS A 61 -11.97 7.36 0.08
CA LYS A 61 -13.24 7.43 -0.66
C LYS A 61 -14.42 7.73 0.28
N SER A 62 -14.39 7.27 1.53
CA SER A 62 -15.43 7.62 2.51
C SER A 62 -15.37 9.08 2.99
N TRP A 63 -14.24 9.75 2.77
CA TRP A 63 -14.05 11.17 3.14
C TRP A 63 -14.35 12.14 2.00
N ILE A 64 -14.52 11.65 0.76
CA ILE A 64 -14.86 12.40 -0.46
C ILE A 64 -16.34 12.19 -0.76
#